data_AF-A0A453IP63-F1
#
_entry.id   AF-A0A453IP63-F1
#
_cell.length_a   1.000
_cell.length_b   1.000
_cell.length_c   1.000
_cell.angle_alpha   90.00
_cell.angle_beta   90.00
_cell.angle_gamma   90.00
#
_symmetry.space_group_name_H-M   'P 1'
#
loop_
_entity.id
_entity.type
_entity.pdbx_description
1 polymer ?
#
loop_
_entity_poly.entity_id
_entity_poly.type
_entity_poly.pdbx_seq_one_letter_code
_entity_poly.pdbx_strand_id
1 'polypeptide(L)'
;MAARHLLLLALVCLHAPHSASAQQPEEATVIVKGSTKIAVTDVNYICATIDWWPPEKCNYNQCPWGQSSILNLDLDHPFLAQAIQEFHNLRIRLGGSLQDRVVYDVGTNSPCSPFTNVSNGLFGFSAGCLSMDRWDKLNDLFQKTGAIITFGLNALHGRYNVQRSFWAGKWNSTNTYDFVEYTISKGYPVDSWEFGNELSGHGTGARVDAKLYGKDVIELKSILRQLYRTPLSQPLLLAPGGFFDQQWYTQLLQTSGHGVVNALTHHIYNLGGGM
;
A
#
# COMPACT_ATOMS: atom_id res chain seq x y z
N MET A 1 -87.30 -33.84 7.02
CA MET A 1 -86.23 -33.21 7.83
C MET A 1 -85.01 -33.07 6.93
N ALA A 2 -84.68 -31.81 6.59
CA ALA A 2 -83.55 -31.25 5.83
C ALA A 2 -82.65 -32.20 4.99
N ALA A 3 -82.89 -32.26 3.68
CA ALA A 3 -81.86 -32.64 2.70
C ALA A 3 -81.07 -31.36 2.33
N ARG A 4 -79.78 -31.35 2.68
CA ARG A 4 -78.86 -30.21 2.47
C ARG A 4 -78.59 -30.00 0.98
N HIS A 5 -78.84 -28.78 0.50
CA HIS A 5 -78.38 -28.30 -0.80
C HIS A 5 -76.85 -28.23 -0.82
N LEU A 6 -76.21 -28.96 -1.72
CA LEU A 6 -74.78 -28.82 -2.02
C LEU A 6 -74.64 -27.74 -3.10
N LEU A 7 -74.13 -26.58 -2.73
CA LEU A 7 -73.78 -25.49 -3.63
C LEU A 7 -72.41 -25.81 -4.25
N LEU A 8 -72.33 -26.12 -5.55
CA LEU A 8 -71.06 -26.19 -6.28
C LEU A 8 -70.57 -24.76 -6.56
N LEU A 9 -69.52 -24.31 -5.87
CA LEU A 9 -68.74 -23.15 -6.32
C LEU A 9 -67.80 -23.59 -7.45
N ALA A 10 -68.07 -23.15 -8.67
CA ALA A 10 -67.13 -23.24 -9.78
C ALA A 10 -66.08 -22.14 -9.64
N LEU A 11 -64.85 -22.51 -9.26
CA LEU A 11 -63.71 -21.60 -9.25
C LEU A 11 -63.16 -21.50 -10.69
N VAL A 12 -63.56 -20.46 -11.43
CA VAL A 12 -62.97 -20.16 -12.74
C VAL A 12 -61.64 -19.45 -12.50
N CYS A 13 -60.53 -20.19 -12.59
CA CYS A 13 -59.19 -19.61 -12.65
C CYS A 13 -59.01 -18.90 -14.00
N LEU A 14 -59.23 -17.59 -14.05
CA LEU A 14 -58.82 -16.73 -15.16
C LEU A 14 -57.29 -16.65 -15.17
N HIS A 15 -56.63 -17.50 -15.95
CA HIS A 15 -55.21 -17.36 -16.26
C HIS A 15 -55.03 -16.20 -17.25
N ALA A 16 -54.72 -15.01 -16.74
CA ALA A 16 -54.19 -13.93 -17.57
C ALA A 16 -52.76 -14.33 -18.02
N PRO A 17 -52.49 -14.52 -19.33
CA PRO A 17 -51.15 -14.77 -19.79
C PRO A 17 -50.34 -13.48 -19.61
N HIS A 18 -49.55 -13.42 -18.55
CA HIS A 18 -48.51 -12.42 -18.43
C HIS A 18 -47.43 -12.82 -19.43
N SER A 19 -47.49 -12.26 -20.63
CA SER A 19 -46.39 -12.32 -21.59
C SER A 19 -45.23 -11.52 -21.03
N ALA A 20 -44.40 -12.15 -20.20
CA ALA A 20 -43.09 -11.62 -19.88
C ALA A 20 -42.27 -11.64 -21.19
N SER A 21 -42.11 -10.47 -21.81
CA SER A 21 -41.15 -10.29 -22.90
C SER A 21 -39.77 -10.43 -22.29
N ALA A 22 -39.17 -11.61 -22.43
CA ALA A 22 -37.75 -11.80 -22.15
C ALA A 22 -36.99 -10.95 -23.18
N GLN A 23 -36.35 -9.87 -22.74
CA GLN A 23 -35.38 -9.16 -23.55
C GLN A 23 -34.30 -10.16 -23.98
N GLN A 24 -34.09 -10.30 -25.29
CA GLN A 24 -32.99 -11.10 -25.83
C GLN A 24 -31.68 -10.52 -25.28
N PRO A 25 -30.76 -11.36 -24.77
CA PRO A 25 -29.47 -10.89 -24.32
C PRO A 25 -28.73 -10.21 -25.48
N GLU A 26 -28.11 -9.05 -25.22
CA GLU A 26 -27.27 -8.38 -26.21
C GLU A 26 -26.12 -9.32 -26.61
N GLU A 27 -25.95 -9.51 -27.93
CA GLU A 27 -24.84 -10.30 -28.46
C GLU A 27 -23.56 -9.46 -28.48
N ALA A 28 -22.50 -9.96 -27.85
CA ALA A 28 -21.17 -9.38 -27.91
C ALA A 28 -20.20 -10.32 -28.64
N THR A 29 -19.42 -9.76 -29.59
CA THR A 29 -18.37 -10.50 -30.30
C THR A 29 -17.00 -10.21 -29.67
N VAL A 30 -16.29 -11.25 -29.23
CA VAL A 30 -14.93 -11.17 -28.67
C VAL A 30 -13.94 -11.77 -29.67
N ILE A 31 -12.91 -11.02 -30.05
CA ILE A 31 -11.85 -11.48 -30.97
C ILE A 31 -10.53 -11.64 -30.19
N VAL A 32 -10.05 -12.87 -30.05
CA VAL A 32 -8.78 -13.18 -29.36
C VAL A 32 -7.66 -13.34 -30.39
N LYS A 33 -6.71 -12.39 -30.41
CA LYS A 33 -5.55 -12.42 -31.32
C LYS A 33 -4.37 -13.17 -30.68
N GLY A 34 -4.42 -14.49 -30.68
CA GLY A 34 -3.40 -15.34 -30.03
C GLY A 34 -2.01 -15.37 -30.69
N SER A 35 -1.86 -14.82 -31.90
CA SER A 35 -0.60 -14.85 -32.66
C SER A 35 0.39 -13.72 -32.32
N THR A 36 -0.01 -12.73 -31.53
CA THR A 36 0.84 -11.55 -31.22
C THR A 36 0.78 -11.21 -29.74
N LYS A 37 1.94 -11.12 -29.10
CA LYS A 37 2.10 -10.70 -27.71
C LYS A 37 2.40 -9.20 -27.65
N ILE A 38 1.57 -8.44 -26.93
CA ILE A 38 1.74 -6.97 -26.80
C ILE A 38 2.47 -6.55 -25.53
N ALA A 39 2.44 -7.37 -24.49
CA ALA A 39 3.08 -7.11 -23.20
C ALA A 39 3.30 -8.42 -22.41
N VAL A 40 4.09 -8.34 -21.34
CA VAL A 40 4.17 -9.37 -20.28
C VAL A 40 3.73 -8.72 -18.99
N THR A 41 2.79 -9.35 -18.31
CA THR A 41 2.50 -9.02 -16.92
C THR A 41 3.48 -9.77 -16.02
N ASP A 42 4.01 -9.10 -15.02
CA ASP A 42 4.90 -9.72 -14.04
C ASP A 42 4.24 -10.93 -13.37
N VAL A 43 5.03 -11.95 -13.03
CA VAL A 43 4.52 -13.16 -12.35
C VAL A 43 3.93 -12.84 -10.97
N ASN A 44 4.33 -11.71 -10.38
CA ASN A 44 3.82 -11.19 -9.12
C ASN A 44 2.80 -10.06 -9.34
N TYR A 45 1.97 -10.16 -10.40
CA TYR A 45 0.96 -9.14 -10.72
C TYR A 45 -0.01 -8.89 -9.55
N ILE A 46 -0.43 -9.97 -8.89
CA ILE A 46 -1.28 -9.89 -7.72
C ILE A 46 -0.40 -9.59 -6.51
N CYS A 47 -0.61 -8.41 -5.92
CA CYS A 47 0.10 -7.92 -4.74
C CYS A 47 -0.89 -7.60 -3.62
N ALA A 48 -0.39 -7.50 -2.40
CA ALA A 48 -1.12 -7.00 -1.24
C ALA A 48 -0.37 -5.84 -0.57
N THR A 49 -1.08 -5.07 0.27
CA THR A 49 -0.49 -3.99 1.07
C THR A 49 -0.86 -4.15 2.54
N ILE A 50 0.06 -3.85 3.45
CA ILE A 50 -0.22 -3.75 4.89
C ILE A 50 0.12 -2.32 5.33
N ASP A 51 -0.83 -1.64 5.97
CA ASP A 51 -0.72 -0.23 6.36
C ASP A 51 -0.21 -0.07 7.81
N TRP A 52 0.06 1.17 8.19
CA TRP A 52 0.61 1.60 9.48
C TRP A 52 -0.44 2.04 10.50
N TRP A 53 -1.71 2.15 10.10
CA TRP A 53 -2.76 2.72 10.94
C TRP A 53 -2.94 2.00 12.28
N PRO A 54 -2.83 2.70 13.42
CA PRO A 54 -2.99 2.08 14.72
C PRO A 54 -4.49 1.86 15.05
N PRO A 55 -4.82 1.06 16.09
CA PRO A 55 -6.20 0.78 16.48
C PRO A 55 -7.04 2.05 16.76
N GLU A 56 -6.39 3.12 17.20
CA GLU A 56 -7.00 4.40 17.52
C GLU A 56 -7.44 5.18 16.26
N LYS A 57 -7.07 4.71 15.06
CA LYS A 57 -7.54 5.31 13.82
C LYS A 57 -9.01 4.99 13.60
N CYS A 58 -9.86 5.94 13.97
CA CYS A 58 -11.29 5.87 13.74
C CYS A 58 -11.73 6.89 12.67
N ASN A 59 -12.74 6.53 11.87
CA ASN A 59 -13.45 7.41 10.93
C ASN A 59 -14.95 7.19 11.13
N TYR A 60 -15.75 8.25 11.16
CA TYR A 60 -17.21 8.15 11.27
C TYR A 60 -17.67 7.24 12.45
N ASN A 61 -17.01 7.35 13.60
CA ASN A 61 -17.23 6.53 14.79
C ASN A 61 -16.97 5.01 14.61
N GLN A 62 -16.22 4.61 13.58
CA GLN A 62 -15.77 3.23 13.37
C GLN A 62 -14.24 3.17 13.41
N CYS A 63 -13.70 2.15 14.06
CA CYS A 63 -12.25 1.94 14.20
C CYS A 63 -11.87 0.61 13.52
N PRO A 64 -11.87 0.57 12.17
CA PRO A 64 -11.82 -0.69 11.43
C PRO A 64 -10.45 -1.38 11.48
N TRP A 65 -9.38 -0.65 11.85
CA TRP A 65 -8.01 -1.15 11.79
C TRP A 65 -7.71 -2.22 12.84
N GLY A 66 -8.22 -2.10 14.07
CA GLY A 66 -7.94 -3.07 15.13
C GLY A 66 -6.45 -3.46 15.20
N GLN A 67 -6.17 -4.77 15.18
CA GLN A 67 -4.80 -5.33 15.16
C GLN A 67 -4.39 -5.79 13.74
N SER A 68 -4.48 -4.91 12.74
CA SER A 68 -4.16 -5.25 11.33
C SER A 68 -3.01 -4.44 10.71
N SER A 69 -2.30 -3.65 11.51
CA SER A 69 -1.20 -2.82 11.02
C SER A 69 0.13 -3.59 10.99
N ILE A 70 1.11 -3.02 10.29
CA ILE A 70 2.51 -3.48 10.34
C ILE A 70 3.00 -3.66 11.79
N LEU A 71 2.56 -2.81 12.71
CA LEU A 71 3.04 -2.82 14.11
C LEU A 71 2.39 -3.90 14.98
N ASN A 72 1.17 -4.34 14.65
CA ASN A 72 0.35 -5.09 15.61
C ASN A 72 -0.45 -6.26 15.04
N LEU A 73 -0.37 -6.51 13.72
CA LEU A 73 -0.87 -7.75 13.12
C LEU A 73 -0.33 -8.98 13.84
N ASP A 74 -1.20 -9.94 14.14
CA ASP A 74 -0.83 -11.24 14.69
C ASP A 74 -0.10 -12.06 13.61
N LEU A 75 1.22 -12.14 13.74
CA LEU A 75 2.10 -12.82 12.78
C LEU A 75 2.14 -14.33 13.00
N ASP A 76 1.66 -14.81 14.14
CA ASP A 76 1.64 -16.23 14.50
C ASP A 76 0.34 -16.92 14.06
N HIS A 77 -0.65 -16.14 13.59
CA HIS A 77 -1.92 -16.67 13.16
C HIS A 77 -1.78 -17.58 11.94
N PRO A 78 -2.17 -18.87 12.00
CA PRO A 78 -1.90 -19.84 10.94
C PRO A 78 -2.55 -19.47 9.60
N PHE A 79 -3.74 -18.87 9.63
CA PHE A 79 -4.43 -18.46 8.39
C PHE A 79 -3.71 -17.33 7.66
N LEU A 80 -2.97 -16.45 8.35
CA LEU A 80 -2.21 -15.41 7.68
C LEU A 80 -1.08 -16.03 6.86
N ALA A 81 -0.30 -16.92 7.47
CA ALA A 81 0.80 -17.60 6.78
C ALA A 81 0.30 -18.44 5.60
N GLN A 82 -0.78 -19.21 5.79
CA GLN A 82 -1.40 -20.02 4.73
C GLN A 82 -1.91 -19.13 3.59
N ALA A 83 -2.63 -18.05 3.89
CA ALA A 83 -3.14 -17.15 2.87
C ALA A 83 -2.02 -16.54 2.01
N ILE A 84 -0.87 -16.19 2.60
CA ILE A 84 0.29 -15.69 1.86
C ILE A 84 0.89 -16.81 0.97
N GLN A 85 1.04 -18.02 1.51
CA GLN A 85 1.62 -19.17 0.80
C GLN A 85 0.81 -19.63 -0.41
N GLU A 86 -0.52 -19.51 -0.38
CA GLU A 86 -1.40 -19.89 -1.50
C GLU A 86 -1.19 -19.04 -2.76
N PHE A 87 -0.65 -17.83 -2.64
CA PHE A 87 -0.26 -17.03 -3.79
C PHE A 87 1.11 -17.42 -4.38
N HIS A 88 1.86 -18.28 -3.69
CA HIS A 88 3.25 -18.70 -3.95
C HIS A 88 4.29 -17.57 -3.91
N ASN A 89 4.06 -16.49 -4.65
CA ASN A 89 5.00 -15.40 -4.87
C ASN A 89 4.35 -14.05 -4.52
N LEU A 90 3.56 -13.98 -3.44
CA LEU A 90 2.84 -12.74 -3.11
C LEU A 90 3.82 -11.61 -2.82
N ARG A 91 3.76 -10.55 -3.61
CA ARG A 91 4.42 -9.30 -3.26
C ARG A 91 3.57 -8.55 -2.23
N ILE A 92 4.18 -8.21 -1.10
CA ILE A 92 3.56 -7.45 -0.02
C ILE A 92 4.27 -6.11 0.11
N ARG A 93 3.53 -5.01 -0.09
CA ARG A 93 4.00 -3.65 0.21
C ARG A 93 3.70 -3.31 1.66
N LEU A 94 4.74 -3.00 2.44
CA LEU A 94 4.62 -2.43 3.78
C LEU A 94 4.71 -0.91 3.67
N GLY A 95 3.56 -0.24 3.70
CA GLY A 95 3.48 1.18 3.38
C GLY A 95 2.07 1.73 3.50
N GLY A 96 1.92 3.05 3.54
CA GLY A 96 0.64 3.71 3.75
C GLY A 96 0.79 5.10 4.34
N SER A 97 -0.31 5.72 4.75
CA SER A 97 -0.32 7.15 5.09
C SER A 97 0.67 7.53 6.20
N LEU A 98 0.79 6.73 7.26
CA LEU A 98 1.70 7.05 8.37
C LEU A 98 3.16 6.66 8.12
N GLN A 99 3.51 6.10 6.96
CA GLN A 99 4.87 5.71 6.59
C GLN A 99 5.87 6.87 6.78
N ASP A 100 5.49 8.07 6.35
CA ASP A 100 6.31 9.28 6.46
C ASP A 100 6.38 9.88 7.88
N ARG A 101 5.86 9.15 8.86
CA ARG A 101 5.92 9.49 10.30
C ARG A 101 6.57 8.38 11.13
N VAL A 102 7.06 7.31 10.50
CA VAL A 102 7.75 6.21 11.18
C VAL A 102 9.22 6.57 11.46
N VAL A 103 9.68 6.26 12.66
CA VAL A 103 11.10 6.21 13.02
C VAL A 103 11.51 4.75 13.19
N TYR A 104 12.63 4.35 12.63
CA TYR A 104 13.18 3.01 12.79
C TYR A 104 14.09 2.98 14.02
N ASP A 105 13.81 2.12 15.00
CA ASP A 105 14.58 2.06 16.25
C ASP A 105 15.85 1.23 16.12
N VAL A 106 16.78 1.73 15.30
CA VAL A 106 18.08 1.08 15.07
C VAL A 106 19.13 1.83 15.88
N GLY A 107 19.68 1.17 16.90
CA GLY A 107 20.79 1.73 17.68
C GLY A 107 20.45 3.02 18.43
N THR A 108 19.17 3.30 18.69
CA THR A 108 18.76 4.49 19.45
C THR A 108 18.65 4.18 20.95
N ASN A 109 19.00 5.16 21.79
CA ASN A 109 18.82 5.07 23.24
C ASN A 109 17.44 5.56 23.70
N SER A 110 16.56 5.92 22.75
CA SER A 110 15.24 6.49 23.03
C SER A 110 14.18 5.40 22.99
N PRO A 111 13.14 5.49 23.84
CA PRO A 111 12.07 4.50 23.82
C PRO A 111 11.29 4.53 22.51
N CYS A 112 11.22 3.38 21.83
CA CYS A 112 10.39 3.18 20.64
C CYS A 112 8.91 3.36 20.98
N SER A 113 8.37 4.53 20.63
CA SER A 113 7.01 4.93 21.01
C SER A 113 6.01 4.66 19.88
N PRO A 114 4.82 4.11 20.19
CA PRO A 114 3.79 3.89 19.17
C PRO A 114 3.20 5.21 18.66
N PHE A 115 2.45 5.15 17.57
CA PHE A 115 1.62 6.26 17.14
C PHE A 115 0.59 6.61 18.22
N THR A 116 0.38 7.91 18.45
CA THR A 116 -0.63 8.43 19.37
C THR A 116 -1.39 9.58 18.72
N ASN A 117 -2.63 9.80 19.16
CA ASN A 117 -3.45 10.89 18.67
C ASN A 117 -2.84 12.26 19.06
N VAL A 118 -2.63 13.12 18.07
CA VAL A 118 -2.15 14.49 18.24
C VAL A 118 -2.90 15.40 17.29
N SER A 119 -3.61 16.39 17.80
CA SER A 119 -4.53 17.26 17.03
C SER A 119 -3.89 17.94 15.82
N ASN A 120 -2.62 18.34 15.93
CA ASN A 120 -1.87 19.00 14.86
C ASN A 120 -0.85 18.08 14.18
N GLY A 121 -0.92 16.77 14.44
CA GLY A 121 -0.08 15.77 13.80
C GLY A 121 -0.48 15.55 12.34
N LEU A 122 0.45 15.09 11.51
CA LEU A 122 0.11 14.65 10.15
C LEU A 122 -0.88 13.49 10.26
N PHE A 123 -2.04 13.64 9.63
CA PHE A 123 -3.21 12.76 9.78
C PHE A 123 -3.77 12.62 11.20
N GLY A 124 -3.44 13.54 12.11
CA GLY A 124 -3.88 13.49 13.50
C GLY A 124 -3.03 12.59 14.40
N PHE A 125 -1.83 12.19 13.97
CA PHE A 125 -0.95 11.31 14.73
C PHE A 125 0.45 11.88 14.99
N SER A 126 1.06 11.44 16.09
CA SER A 126 2.47 11.64 16.39
C SER A 126 3.38 10.95 15.36
N ALA A 127 4.69 11.09 15.53
CA ALA A 127 5.58 10.07 14.97
C ALA A 127 5.32 8.74 15.69
N GLY A 128 5.50 7.64 14.97
CA GLY A 128 5.44 6.28 15.52
C GLY A 128 6.77 5.59 15.27
N CYS A 129 6.92 4.39 15.82
CA CYS A 129 8.18 3.69 15.79
C CYS A 129 8.02 2.23 15.36
N LEU A 130 8.92 1.78 14.48
CA LEU A 130 9.11 0.36 14.18
C LEU A 130 10.32 -0.15 14.98
N SER A 131 10.06 -1.00 15.96
CA SER A 131 11.14 -1.67 16.71
C SER A 131 11.81 -2.73 15.85
N MET A 132 13.10 -2.97 16.08
CA MET A 132 13.80 -4.04 15.37
C MET A 132 13.27 -5.43 15.74
N ASP A 133 12.80 -5.64 16.98
CA ASP A 133 12.12 -6.88 17.35
C ASP A 133 10.86 -7.13 16.50
N ARG A 134 10.09 -6.08 16.20
CA ARG A 134 8.90 -6.21 15.33
C ARG A 134 9.32 -6.44 13.89
N TRP A 135 10.36 -5.77 13.42
CA TRP A 135 10.92 -5.98 12.09
C TRP A 135 11.46 -7.40 11.88
N ASP A 136 12.15 -7.94 12.88
CA ASP A 136 12.64 -9.32 12.90
C ASP A 136 11.48 -10.32 12.76
N LYS A 137 10.43 -10.17 13.58
CA LYS A 137 9.23 -11.04 13.52
C LYS A 137 8.50 -10.97 12.18
N LEU A 138 8.41 -9.77 11.59
CA LEU A 138 7.84 -9.60 10.25
C LEU A 138 8.65 -10.40 9.21
N ASN A 139 9.98 -10.31 9.26
CA ASN A 139 10.85 -11.05 8.36
C ASN A 139 10.79 -12.56 8.58
N ASP A 140 10.61 -13.03 9.81
CA ASP A 140 10.40 -14.46 10.09
C ASP A 140 9.14 -14.98 9.35
N LEU A 141 8.04 -14.22 9.39
CA LEU A 141 6.83 -14.55 8.61
C LEU A 141 7.12 -14.55 7.11
N PHE A 142 7.80 -13.52 6.60
CA PHE A 142 8.05 -13.38 5.16
C PHE A 142 8.93 -14.50 4.62
N GLN A 143 10.00 -14.85 5.33
CA GLN A 143 10.88 -15.96 4.95
C GLN A 143 10.16 -17.31 5.03
N LYS A 144 9.36 -17.52 6.08
CA LYS A 144 8.55 -18.74 6.24
C LYS A 144 7.53 -18.92 5.11
N THR A 145 6.99 -17.82 4.59
CA THR A 145 5.92 -17.83 3.59
C THR A 145 6.41 -17.67 2.15
N GLY A 146 7.66 -17.22 1.95
CA GLY A 146 8.19 -16.90 0.62
C GLY A 146 7.70 -15.55 0.08
N ALA A 147 7.12 -14.68 0.91
CA ALA A 147 6.62 -13.38 0.49
C ALA A 147 7.72 -12.48 -0.07
N ILE A 148 7.40 -11.73 -1.13
CA ILE A 148 8.30 -10.77 -1.78
C ILE A 148 8.04 -9.38 -1.19
N ILE A 149 9.04 -8.77 -0.56
CA ILE A 149 8.82 -7.56 0.24
C ILE A 149 9.18 -6.28 -0.51
N THR A 150 8.22 -5.37 -0.55
CA THR A 150 8.43 -3.96 -0.87
C THR A 150 8.25 -3.14 0.40
N PHE A 151 9.26 -2.39 0.83
CA PHE A 151 9.16 -1.59 2.05
C PHE A 151 9.17 -0.09 1.74
N GLY A 152 8.18 0.63 2.26
CA GLY A 152 8.07 2.07 2.13
C GLY A 152 8.85 2.84 3.19
N LEU A 153 9.78 3.67 2.74
CA LEU A 153 10.67 4.48 3.57
C LEU A 153 10.06 5.84 3.92
N ASN A 154 10.42 6.40 5.06
CA ASN A 154 10.01 7.73 5.50
C ASN A 154 10.78 8.84 4.75
N ALA A 155 10.11 9.52 3.83
CA ALA A 155 10.66 10.61 3.03
C ALA A 155 10.52 12.00 3.70
N LEU A 156 9.84 12.11 4.85
CA LEU A 156 9.71 13.34 5.63
C LEU A 156 10.64 13.42 6.85
N HIS A 157 11.44 12.38 7.13
CA HIS A 157 12.39 12.42 8.25
C HIS A 157 13.36 13.59 8.12
N GLY A 158 13.48 14.40 9.18
CA GLY A 158 14.29 15.63 9.21
C GLY A 158 13.69 16.86 8.52
N ARG A 159 12.57 16.71 7.81
CA ARG A 159 11.86 17.84 7.19
C ARG A 159 10.98 18.57 8.18
N TYR A 160 10.58 19.78 7.79
CA TYR A 160 9.64 20.59 8.55
C TYR A 160 8.48 21.07 7.67
N ASN A 161 7.31 21.20 8.29
CA ASN A 161 6.13 21.76 7.65
C ASN A 161 6.29 23.28 7.55
N VAL A 162 6.16 23.84 6.35
CA VAL A 162 6.28 25.28 6.10
C VAL A 162 4.91 25.94 6.17
N GLN A 163 3.95 25.38 5.43
CA GLN A 163 2.60 25.92 5.33
C GLN A 163 1.63 24.83 4.85
N ARG A 164 0.52 24.66 5.57
CA ARG A 164 -0.53 23.67 5.24
C ARG A 164 0.10 22.27 5.07
N SER A 165 0.01 21.70 3.88
CA SER A 165 0.58 20.39 3.55
C SER A 165 2.00 20.45 2.98
N PHE A 166 2.61 21.63 2.80
CA PHE A 166 3.91 21.72 2.15
C PHE A 166 5.07 21.49 3.13
N TRP A 167 5.92 20.52 2.83
CA TRP A 167 7.11 20.18 3.61
C TRP A 167 8.38 20.55 2.86
N ALA A 168 9.33 21.13 3.59
CA ALA A 168 10.63 21.55 3.06
C ALA A 168 11.76 21.10 3.99
N GLY A 169 12.99 21.46 3.62
CA GLY A 169 14.21 21.02 4.29
C GLY A 169 14.80 19.77 3.66
N LYS A 170 16.09 19.56 3.90
CA LYS A 170 16.81 18.37 3.43
C LYS A 170 16.26 17.13 4.12
N TRP A 171 16.06 16.06 3.38
CA TRP A 171 15.80 14.76 4.00
C TRP A 171 17.00 14.32 4.83
N ASN A 172 16.76 13.92 6.07
CA ASN A 172 17.79 13.30 6.91
C ASN A 172 17.76 11.79 6.66
N SER A 173 18.77 11.30 5.94
CA SER A 173 18.84 9.90 5.53
C SER A 173 19.40 8.96 6.59
N THR A 174 19.91 9.45 7.73
CA THR A 174 20.59 8.61 8.74
C THR A 174 19.68 7.50 9.24
N ASN A 175 18.43 7.79 9.61
CA ASN A 175 17.53 6.77 10.13
C ASN A 175 17.22 5.67 9.09
N THR A 176 17.07 6.04 7.81
CA THR A 176 16.93 5.09 6.71
C THR A 176 18.20 4.29 6.45
N TYR A 177 19.37 4.95 6.50
CA TYR A 177 20.66 4.28 6.34
C TYR A 177 20.83 3.17 7.37
N ASP A 178 20.63 3.50 8.65
CA ASP A 178 20.79 2.56 9.77
C ASP A 178 19.79 1.40 9.65
N PHE A 179 18.55 1.68 9.23
CA PHE A 179 17.52 0.65 9.01
C PHE A 179 17.84 -0.31 7.86
N VAL A 180 18.32 0.22 6.74
CA VAL A 180 18.73 -0.62 5.61
C VAL A 180 19.97 -1.43 5.98
N GLU A 181 20.95 -0.84 6.68
CA GLU A 181 22.15 -1.52 7.16
C GLU A 181 21.80 -2.65 8.14
N TYR A 182 20.92 -2.39 9.12
CA TYR A 182 20.41 -3.43 10.02
C TYR A 182 19.74 -4.56 9.24
N THR A 183 18.84 -4.24 8.32
CA THR A 183 18.13 -5.23 7.49
C THR A 183 19.09 -6.12 6.71
N ILE A 184 20.14 -5.54 6.12
CA ILE A 184 21.19 -6.29 5.42
C ILE A 184 22.00 -7.16 6.39
N SER A 185 22.37 -6.63 7.57
CA SER A 185 23.15 -7.36 8.58
C SER A 185 22.45 -8.63 9.07
N LYS A 186 21.12 -8.64 9.06
CA LYS A 186 20.27 -9.77 9.43
C LYS A 186 20.05 -10.77 8.27
N GLY A 187 20.49 -10.43 7.06
CA GLY A 187 20.26 -11.22 5.86
C GLY A 187 18.81 -11.20 5.40
N TYR A 188 18.03 -10.19 5.79
CA TYR A 188 16.62 -10.10 5.45
C TYR A 188 16.41 -9.68 3.98
N PRO A 189 15.66 -10.47 3.19
CA PRO A 189 15.43 -10.16 1.80
C PRO A 189 14.40 -9.04 1.68
N VAL A 190 14.78 -7.95 1.00
CA VAL A 190 13.87 -6.90 0.55
C VAL A 190 14.06 -6.77 -0.96
N ASP A 191 12.99 -6.99 -1.72
CA ASP A 191 13.00 -6.94 -3.19
C ASP A 191 13.07 -5.49 -3.68
N SER A 192 12.35 -4.60 -2.99
CA SER A 192 12.36 -3.19 -3.33
C SER A 192 12.11 -2.24 -2.15
N TRP A 193 12.68 -1.05 -2.27
CA TRP A 193 12.47 0.07 -1.36
C TRP A 193 11.66 1.13 -2.10
N GLU A 194 10.55 1.57 -1.53
CA GLU A 194 9.76 2.68 -2.03
C GLU A 194 10.03 3.94 -1.21
N PHE A 195 10.18 5.11 -1.84
CA PHE A 195 10.49 6.34 -1.13
C PHE A 195 9.22 7.17 -0.84
N GLY A 196 8.79 7.26 0.41
CA GLY A 196 7.62 8.04 0.81
C GLY A 196 6.27 7.50 0.31
N ASN A 197 5.19 8.15 0.75
CA ASN A 197 3.82 7.78 0.40
C ASN A 197 2.96 9.04 0.14
N GLU A 198 2.39 9.16 -1.06
CA GLU A 198 1.43 10.21 -1.44
C GLU A 198 1.92 11.66 -1.25
N LEU A 199 3.22 11.89 -1.44
CA LEU A 199 3.84 13.22 -1.36
C LEU A 199 3.83 13.99 -2.69
N SER A 200 3.36 13.37 -3.78
CA SER A 200 3.37 13.92 -5.14
C SER A 200 2.19 14.87 -5.41
N GLY A 201 2.43 15.87 -6.28
CA GLY A 201 1.40 16.79 -6.75
C GLY A 201 0.72 17.56 -5.61
N HIS A 202 -0.60 17.36 -5.48
CA HIS A 202 -1.39 17.95 -4.38
C HIS A 202 -1.14 17.29 -3.02
N GLY A 203 -0.67 16.03 -3.04
CA GLY A 203 -0.42 15.19 -1.87
C GLY A 203 -1.65 14.89 -1.02
N THR A 204 -1.52 13.94 -0.09
CA THR A 204 -2.55 13.64 0.90
C THR A 204 -2.06 14.12 2.26
N GLY A 205 -2.49 15.28 2.72
CA GLY A 205 -2.03 15.86 4.00
C GLY A 205 -0.59 16.40 4.00
N ALA A 206 0.32 15.82 3.22
CA ALA A 206 1.70 16.27 3.02
C ALA A 206 2.09 16.23 1.53
N ARG A 207 2.93 17.17 1.10
CA ARG A 207 3.52 17.21 -0.23
C ARG A 207 4.93 17.78 -0.20
N VAL A 208 5.76 17.30 -1.13
CA VAL A 208 7.16 17.74 -1.32
C VAL A 208 7.34 18.19 -2.77
N ASP A 209 8.14 19.24 -2.97
CA ASP A 209 8.52 19.68 -4.31
C ASP A 209 9.23 18.55 -5.09
N ALA A 210 8.86 18.36 -6.36
CA ALA A 210 9.37 17.26 -7.19
C ALA A 210 10.89 17.31 -7.40
N LYS A 211 11.50 18.51 -7.48
CA LYS A 211 12.96 18.65 -7.64
C LYS A 211 13.67 18.29 -6.36
N LEU A 212 13.15 18.73 -5.21
CA LEU A 212 13.69 18.36 -3.91
C LEU A 212 13.59 16.84 -3.73
N TYR A 213 12.39 16.28 -3.89
CA TYR A 213 12.14 14.85 -3.80
C TYR A 213 13.04 14.05 -4.76
N GLY A 214 13.20 14.49 -6.02
CA GLY A 214 14.06 13.82 -6.99
C GLY A 214 15.54 13.78 -6.59
N LYS A 215 16.06 14.81 -5.91
CA LYS A 215 17.42 14.80 -5.35
C LYS A 215 17.55 13.81 -4.20
N ASP A 216 16.54 13.72 -3.36
CA ASP A 216 16.53 12.80 -2.23
C ASP A 216 16.48 11.33 -2.70
N VAL A 217 15.79 11.04 -3.81
CA VAL A 217 15.82 9.71 -4.44
C VAL A 217 17.21 9.36 -5.01
N ILE A 218 17.97 10.34 -5.53
CA ILE A 218 19.38 10.12 -5.92
C ILE A 218 20.22 9.76 -4.69
N GLU A 219 20.05 10.49 -3.58
CA GLU A 219 20.74 10.21 -2.32
C GLU A 219 20.42 8.80 -1.82
N LEU A 220 19.15 8.39 -1.83
CA LEU A 220 18.75 7.03 -1.49
C LEU A 220 19.37 5.98 -2.43
N LYS A 221 19.40 6.22 -3.76
CA LYS A 221 20.05 5.29 -4.69
C LYS A 221 21.54 5.13 -4.39
N SER A 222 22.21 6.21 -3.98
CA SER A 222 23.62 6.19 -3.56
C SER A 222 23.80 5.34 -2.31
N ILE A 223 22.95 5.52 -1.29
CA ILE A 223 22.96 4.72 -0.05
C ILE A 223 22.78 3.23 -0.38
N LEU A 224 21.79 2.89 -1.21
CA LEU A 224 21.56 1.50 -1.61
C LEU A 224 22.77 0.91 -2.35
N ARG A 225 23.45 1.66 -3.22
CA ARG A 225 24.68 1.20 -3.89
C ARG A 225 25.84 0.99 -2.92
N GLN A 226 25.94 1.83 -1.90
CA GLN A 226 26.98 1.73 -0.88
C GLN A 226 26.78 0.51 0.02
N LEU A 227 25.54 0.29 0.48
CA LEU A 227 25.23 -0.79 1.43
C LEU A 227 25.15 -2.16 0.74
N TYR A 228 24.54 -2.26 -0.43
CA TYR A 228 24.47 -3.51 -1.21
C TYR A 228 25.72 -3.67 -2.08
N ARG A 229 26.78 -4.24 -1.51
CA ARG A 229 28.11 -4.39 -2.14
C ARG A 229 28.10 -5.21 -3.44
N THR A 230 27.13 -6.11 -3.62
CA THR A 230 27.01 -6.93 -4.83
C THR A 230 25.92 -6.36 -5.74
N PRO A 231 26.21 -5.99 -7.00
CA PRO A 231 25.20 -5.42 -7.91
C PRO A 231 23.97 -6.31 -8.11
N LEU A 232 24.15 -7.64 -8.14
CA LEU A 232 23.07 -8.60 -8.32
C LEU A 232 22.14 -8.72 -7.11
N SER A 233 22.57 -8.27 -5.93
CA SER A 233 21.73 -8.25 -4.73
C SER A 233 21.08 -6.89 -4.50
N GLN A 234 21.22 -5.93 -5.41
CA GLN A 234 20.70 -4.60 -5.19
C GLN A 234 19.16 -4.58 -5.38
N PRO A 235 18.39 -4.13 -4.38
CA PRO A 235 16.94 -4.01 -4.49
C PRO A 235 16.54 -2.92 -5.48
N LEU A 236 15.30 -3.04 -6.00
CA LEU A 236 14.71 -2.00 -6.83
C LEU A 236 14.37 -0.76 -5.99
N LEU A 237 14.54 0.42 -6.58
CA LEU A 237 14.09 1.68 -5.98
C LEU A 237 12.81 2.16 -6.67
N LEU A 238 11.72 2.25 -5.91
CA LEU A 238 10.39 2.65 -6.39
C LEU A 238 10.03 4.06 -5.90
N ALA A 239 9.30 4.81 -6.71
CA ALA A 239 8.80 6.14 -6.37
C ALA A 239 7.67 6.57 -7.33
N PRO A 240 6.79 7.52 -6.98
CA PRO A 240 6.70 8.17 -5.67
C PRO A 240 5.62 7.62 -4.73
N GLY A 241 4.92 6.54 -5.11
CA GLY A 241 3.85 5.96 -4.31
C GLY A 241 2.72 6.94 -4.04
N GLY A 242 2.32 7.73 -5.05
CA GLY A 242 1.35 8.82 -4.88
C GLY A 242 0.35 8.96 -6.01
N PHE A 243 -0.52 9.96 -5.94
CA PHE A 243 -1.46 10.24 -7.03
C PHE A 243 -0.72 10.75 -8.27
N PHE A 244 -1.13 10.27 -9.43
CA PHE A 244 -0.50 10.67 -10.69
C PHE A 244 -0.73 12.16 -10.97
N ASP A 245 0.36 12.89 -11.05
CA ASP A 245 0.41 14.28 -11.52
C ASP A 245 1.49 14.36 -12.59
N GLN A 246 1.09 14.61 -13.83
CA GLN A 246 1.99 14.52 -14.99
C GLN A 246 3.21 15.44 -14.84
N GLN A 247 3.02 16.67 -14.35
CA GLN A 247 4.11 17.65 -14.24
C GLN A 247 5.07 17.24 -13.13
N TRP A 248 4.54 16.82 -11.98
CA TRP A 248 5.32 16.38 -10.84
C TRP A 248 6.13 15.13 -11.17
N TYR A 249 5.53 14.12 -11.82
CA TYR A 249 6.20 12.89 -12.22
C TYR A 249 7.27 13.14 -13.29
N THR A 250 6.97 14.02 -14.26
CA THR A 250 7.95 14.44 -15.27
C THR A 250 9.15 15.10 -14.60
N GLN A 251 8.91 16.02 -13.66
CA GLN A 251 9.97 16.72 -12.95
C GLN A 251 10.79 15.76 -12.05
N LEU A 252 10.15 14.76 -11.42
CA LEU A 252 10.84 13.69 -10.70
C LEU A 252 11.84 12.99 -11.62
N LEU A 253 11.39 12.46 -12.75
CA LEU A 253 12.23 11.70 -13.69
C LEU A 253 13.35 12.56 -14.30
N GLN A 254 13.05 13.80 -14.65
CA GLN A 254 14.05 14.74 -15.16
C GLN A 254 15.13 15.06 -14.11
N THR A 255 14.73 15.17 -12.84
CA THR A 255 15.66 15.50 -11.77
C THR A 255 16.48 14.30 -11.34
N SER A 256 15.85 13.14 -11.16
CA SER A 256 16.53 11.92 -10.70
C SER A 256 17.40 11.30 -11.79
N GLY A 257 17.00 11.43 -13.06
CA GLY A 257 17.75 10.93 -14.20
C GLY A 257 17.61 9.42 -14.41
N HIS A 258 18.20 8.96 -15.51
CA HIS A 258 18.08 7.58 -15.97
C HIS A 258 18.70 6.57 -14.99
N GLY A 259 17.99 5.48 -14.72
CA GLY A 259 18.49 4.36 -13.92
C GLY A 259 18.51 4.59 -12.40
N VAL A 260 17.96 5.72 -11.92
CA VAL A 260 17.80 5.99 -10.49
C VAL A 260 16.54 5.34 -9.94
N VAL A 261 15.37 5.70 -10.50
CA VAL A 261 14.09 5.03 -10.19
C VAL A 261 13.92 3.82 -11.10
N ASN A 262 13.70 2.65 -10.52
CA ASN A 262 13.56 1.38 -11.24
C ASN A 262 12.14 1.19 -11.79
N ALA A 263 11.11 1.59 -11.03
CA ALA A 263 9.74 1.64 -11.52
C ALA A 263 8.95 2.78 -10.87
N LEU A 264 8.00 3.32 -11.62
CA LEU A 264 7.08 4.34 -11.14
C LEU A 264 5.88 3.68 -10.48
N THR A 265 5.52 4.17 -9.30
CA THR A 265 4.34 3.70 -8.55
C THR A 265 3.32 4.83 -8.43
N HIS A 266 2.04 4.52 -8.59
CA HIS A 266 0.96 5.48 -8.40
C HIS A 266 -0.27 4.85 -7.76
N HIS A 267 -1.09 5.65 -7.08
CA HIS A 267 -2.32 5.20 -6.43
C HIS A 267 -3.55 5.62 -7.22
N ILE A 268 -4.53 4.71 -7.28
CA ILE A 268 -5.84 4.93 -7.89
C ILE A 268 -6.89 4.35 -6.94
N TYR A 269 -7.86 5.17 -6.55
CA TYR A 269 -9.01 4.73 -5.75
C TYR A 269 -10.29 5.05 -6.50
N ASN A 270 -11.01 4.01 -6.93
CA ASN A 270 -12.32 4.15 -7.54
C ASN A 270 -13.37 4.30 -6.44
N LEU A 271 -13.40 5.48 -5.84
CA LEU A 271 -14.45 5.87 -4.92
C LEU A 271 -15.68 6.18 -5.78
N GLY A 272 -16.77 5.41 -5.64
CA GLY A 272 -18.02 5.71 -6.33
C GLY A 272 -18.54 7.12 -5.99
N GLY A 273 -19.69 7.53 -6.55
CA GLY A 273 -20.21 8.91 -6.41
C GLY A 273 -20.59 9.39 -4.99
N GLY A 274 -20.15 8.71 -3.93
CA GLY A 274 -20.40 9.09 -2.55
C GLY A 274 -19.39 10.12 -2.04
N MET A 275 -19.75 11.39 -2.17
CA MET A 275 -19.42 12.45 -1.21
C MET A 275 -20.72 13.03 -0.67
#